data_AF-A0A0F8W8T5-F1
#
_entry.id   AF-A0A0F8W8T5-F1
#
_cell.length_a   1.000
_cell.length_b   1.000
_cell.length_c   1.000
_cell.angle_alpha   90.00
_cell.angle_beta   90.00
_cell.angle_gamma   90.00
#
_symmetry.space_group_name_H-M   'P 1'
#
loop_
_entity.id
_entity.type
_entity.pdbx_description
1 polymer ?
#
loop_
_entity_poly.entity_id
_entity_poly.type
_entity_poly.pdbx_seq_one_letter_code
_entity_poly.pdbx_strand_id
1 'polypeptide(L)'
;MKMKTCIACHKEYPATTRFFFAGKTNSDGLRGKCKACMVLYGSERRKSKEIIPNTDESIKKKCAICGQEFPATIDYFFAGYCRYGLRSKCKKCFQSETKIRKTTPKYKQKHKEYGK
;
A
#
# COMPACT_ATOMS: atom_id res chain seq x y z
N MET A 1 1.18 -20.59 -27.60
CA MET A 1 1.34 -19.64 -26.46
C MET A 1 0.00 -19.01 -26.17
N LYS A 2 -0.52 -19.07 -24.93
CA LYS A 2 -1.84 -18.51 -24.61
C LYS A 2 -1.75 -17.00 -24.44
N MET A 3 -2.56 -16.24 -25.17
CA MET A 3 -2.67 -14.78 -25.06
C MET A 3 -3.90 -14.40 -24.23
N LYS A 4 -3.84 -13.24 -23.58
CA LYS A 4 -4.95 -12.66 -22.83
C LYS A 4 -5.03 -11.16 -23.08
N THR A 5 -6.24 -10.69 -23.33
CA THR A 5 -6.51 -9.27 -23.53
C THR A 5 -6.79 -8.59 -22.19
N CYS A 6 -6.12 -7.48 -21.92
CA CYS A 6 -6.40 -6.66 -20.75
C CYS A 6 -7.76 -5.97 -20.90
N ILE A 7 -8.69 -6.17 -19.97
CA ILE A 7 -10.03 -5.55 -20.02
C ILE A 7 -10.03 -4.02 -19.84
N ALA A 8 -8.91 -3.42 -19.44
CA ALA A 8 -8.82 -1.99 -19.15
C ALA A 8 -8.10 -1.19 -20.25
N CYS A 9 -7.10 -1.77 -20.91
CA CYS A 9 -6.35 -1.09 -21.98
C CYS A 9 -6.46 -1.79 -23.34
N HIS A 10 -7.22 -2.89 -23.41
CA HIS A 10 -7.50 -3.69 -24.61
C HIS A 10 -6.27 -4.23 -25.37
N LYS A 11 -5.06 -4.11 -24.80
CA LYS A 11 -3.83 -4.70 -25.34
C LYS A 11 -3.74 -6.19 -25.02
N GLU A 12 -3.20 -6.95 -25.97
CA GLU A 12 -2.90 -8.36 -25.82
C GLU A 12 -1.54 -8.58 -25.16
N TYR A 13 -1.49 -9.49 -24.19
CA TYR A 13 -0.26 -9.89 -23.54
C TYR A 13 -0.19 -11.41 -23.38
N PRO A 14 1.01 -11.98 -23.23
CA PRO A 14 1.17 -13.35 -22.79
C PRO A 14 0.37 -13.62 -21.51
N ALA A 15 -0.45 -14.69 -21.49
CA ALA A 15 -1.22 -15.12 -20.34
C ALA A 15 -0.31 -15.74 -19.26
N THR A 16 0.55 -14.90 -18.69
CA THR A 16 1.59 -15.26 -17.72
C THR A 16 1.54 -14.31 -16.53
N THR A 17 2.09 -14.75 -15.40
CA THR A 17 2.19 -13.95 -14.17
C THR A 17 3.17 -12.77 -14.30
N ARG A 18 3.90 -12.66 -15.43
CA ARG A 18 4.70 -11.46 -15.76
C ARG A 18 3.80 -10.26 -16.04
N PHE A 19 2.74 -10.45 -16.83
CA PHE A 19 1.86 -9.37 -17.30
C PHE A 19 0.54 -9.26 -16.54
N PHE A 20 0.07 -10.35 -15.93
CA PHE A 20 -1.16 -10.40 -15.15
C PHE A 20 -0.89 -10.86 -13.72
N PHE A 21 -1.74 -10.44 -12.77
CA PHE A 21 -1.70 -10.98 -11.41
C PHE A 21 -2.47 -12.29 -11.34
N ALA A 22 -2.05 -13.21 -10.48
CA ALA A 22 -2.81 -14.42 -10.18
C ALA A 22 -4.20 -14.07 -9.60
N GLY A 23 -5.23 -14.82 -10.02
CA GLY A 23 -6.61 -14.67 -9.60
C GLY A 23 -7.21 -16.03 -9.29
N LYS A 24 -7.73 -16.21 -8.07
CA LYS A 24 -8.28 -17.50 -7.61
C LYS A 24 -9.66 -17.81 -8.19
N THR A 25 -10.38 -16.80 -8.65
CA THR A 25 -11.79 -16.87 -9.08
C THR A 25 -11.95 -17.02 -10.58
N ASN A 26 -10.86 -16.91 -11.36
CA ASN A 26 -10.92 -16.89 -12.81
C ASN A 26 -10.51 -18.26 -13.35
N SER A 27 -11.20 -18.74 -14.40
CA SER A 27 -10.96 -20.06 -15.00
C SER A 27 -9.52 -20.26 -15.50
N ASP A 28 -8.83 -19.18 -15.86
CA ASP A 28 -7.43 -19.20 -16.31
C ASP A 28 -6.42 -18.86 -15.20
N GLY A 29 -6.87 -18.70 -13.95
CA GLY A 29 -6.00 -18.40 -12.82
C GLY A 29 -5.38 -16.99 -12.84
N LEU A 30 -5.78 -16.12 -13.78
CA LEU A 30 -5.19 -14.79 -13.98
C LEU A 30 -6.27 -13.70 -13.98
N ARG A 31 -5.96 -12.54 -13.39
CA ARG A 31 -6.86 -11.38 -13.39
C ARG A 31 -7.05 -10.82 -14.80
N GLY A 32 -8.21 -10.21 -15.06
CA GLY A 32 -8.54 -9.60 -16.36
C GLY A 32 -7.77 -8.33 -16.69
N LYS A 33 -7.25 -7.61 -15.69
CA LYS A 33 -6.44 -6.39 -15.89
C LYS A 33 -4.95 -6.71 -15.85
N CYS A 34 -4.17 -6.13 -16.75
CA CYS A 34 -2.71 -6.24 -16.70
C CYS A 34 -2.14 -5.51 -15.48
N LYS A 35 -0.91 -5.84 -15.10
CA LYS A 35 -0.25 -5.26 -13.92
C LYS A 35 -0.15 -3.73 -14.00
N ALA A 36 0.17 -3.18 -15.16
CA ALA A 36 0.25 -1.73 -15.35
C ALA A 36 -1.09 -1.04 -15.04
N CYS A 37 -2.18 -1.52 -15.62
CA CYS A 37 -3.52 -0.99 -15.35
C CYS A 37 -3.93 -1.17 -13.88
N MET A 38 -3.56 -2.28 -13.24
CA MET A 38 -3.84 -2.50 -11.82
C MET A 38 -3.09 -1.51 -10.91
N VAL A 39 -1.85 -1.16 -11.27
CA VAL A 39 -1.07 -0.13 -10.54
C VAL A 39 -1.72 1.24 -10.69
N LEU A 40 -2.12 1.62 -11.91
CA LEU A 40 -2.81 2.88 -12.18
C LEU A 40 -4.15 2.95 -11.42
N TYR A 41 -5.01 1.95 -11.60
CA TYR A 41 -6.29 1.84 -10.90
C TYR A 41 -6.13 1.92 -9.38
N GLY A 42 -5.15 1.22 -8.82
CA GLY A 42 -4.85 1.26 -7.40
C GLY A 42 -4.31 2.61 -6.92
N SER A 43 -3.65 3.38 -7.78
CA SER A 43 -3.19 4.74 -7.48
C SER A 43 -4.33 5.76 -7.54
N GLU A 44 -5.20 5.66 -8.55
CA GLU A 44 -6.37 6.53 -8.72
C GLU A 44 -7.35 6.35 -7.58
N ARG A 45 -7.67 5.10 -7.22
CA ARG A 45 -8.52 4.78 -6.06
C ARG A 45 -7.97 5.33 -4.74
N ARG A 46 -6.63 5.44 -4.62
CA ARG A 46 -6.00 6.07 -3.44
C ARG A 46 -6.11 7.59 -3.52
N LYS A 47 -5.88 8.20 -4.67
CA LYS A 47 -6.01 9.66 -4.86
C LYS A 47 -7.45 10.15 -4.63
N SER A 48 -8.45 9.41 -5.09
CA SER A 48 -9.86 9.79 -4.95
C SER A 48 -10.43 9.57 -3.55
N LYS A 49 -9.75 8.80 -2.70
CA LYS A 49 -10.20 8.56 -1.33
C LYS A 49 -9.69 9.66 -0.42
N GLU A 50 -10.57 10.60 -0.08
CA GLU A 50 -10.30 11.58 0.97
C GLU A 50 -10.05 10.86 2.30
N ILE A 51 -8.96 11.23 2.97
CA ILE A 51 -8.65 10.73 4.31
C ILE A 51 -9.16 11.79 5.28
N ILE A 52 -10.30 11.52 5.90
CA ILE A 52 -10.84 12.35 6.98
C ILE A 52 -10.26 11.82 8.29
N PRO A 53 -9.27 12.51 8.90
CA PRO A 53 -8.76 12.09 10.19
C PRO A 53 -9.80 12.35 11.28
N ASN A 54 -9.79 11.52 12.31
CA ASN A 54 -10.55 11.81 13.50
C ASN A 54 -9.88 12.96 14.29
N THR A 55 -10.66 13.94 14.70
CA THR A 55 -10.23 15.09 15.50
C THR A 55 -10.72 15.02 16.95
N ASP A 56 -11.52 14.01 17.28
CA ASP A 56 -12.02 13.80 18.63
C ASP A 56 -10.93 13.19 19.52
N GLU A 57 -10.46 13.97 20.50
CA GLU A 57 -9.43 13.57 21.45
C GLU A 57 -9.92 12.55 22.48
N SER A 58 -11.24 12.40 22.66
CA SER A 58 -11.83 11.42 23.60
C SER A 58 -11.60 9.99 23.12
N ILE A 59 -11.51 9.80 21.80
CA ILE A 59 -11.29 8.49 21.19
C ILE A 59 -9.80 8.15 21.29
N LYS A 60 -9.47 7.12 22.06
CA LYS A 60 -8.08 6.64 22.21
C LYS A 60 -7.77 5.50 21.25
N LYS A 61 -6.50 5.42 20.86
CA LYS A 61 -5.93 4.35 20.03
C LYS A 61 -4.62 3.85 20.63
N LYS A 62 -4.49 2.54 20.72
CA LYS A 62 -3.26 1.86 21.14
C LYS A 62 -2.24 1.77 19.99
N CYS A 63 -1.00 2.19 20.24
CA CYS A 63 0.10 1.97 19.31
C CYS A 63 0.47 0.48 19.25
N ALA A 64 0.51 -0.10 18.06
CA ALA A 64 0.83 -1.51 17.86
C ALA A 64 2.30 -1.88 18.15
N ILE A 65 3.18 -0.90 18.38
CA ILE A 65 4.61 -1.13 18.66
C ILE A 65 4.93 -0.91 20.13
N CYS A 66 4.68 0.30 20.66
CA CYS A 66 4.97 0.60 22.06
C CYS A 66 3.84 0.27 23.03
N GLY A 67 2.65 -0.10 22.54
CA GLY A 67 1.50 -0.42 23.37
C GLY A 67 0.85 0.76 24.11
N GLN A 68 1.40 1.97 24.01
CA GLN A 68 0.83 3.16 24.65
C GLN A 68 -0.45 3.62 23.95
N GLU A 69 -1.38 4.16 24.73
CA GLU A 69 -2.62 4.76 24.25
C GLU A 69 -2.44 6.26 24.03
N PHE A 70 -2.90 6.73 22.88
CA PHE A 70 -2.90 8.14 22.52
C PHE A 70 -4.26 8.53 21.95
N PRO A 71 -4.62 9.82 21.97
CA PRO A 71 -5.73 10.32 21.17
C PRO A 71 -5.61 9.82 19.72
N ALA A 72 -6.71 9.32 19.18
CA ALA A 72 -6.82 8.81 17.82
C ALA A 72 -6.90 9.98 16.83
N THR A 73 -5.90 10.87 16.89
CA THR A 73 -5.78 12.08 16.08
C THR A 73 -4.50 12.07 15.25
N ILE A 74 -4.39 13.03 14.33
CA ILE A 74 -3.22 13.19 13.47
C ILE A 74 -1.98 13.68 14.20
N ASP A 75 -2.09 14.16 15.44
CA ASP A 75 -0.96 14.61 16.24
C ASP A 75 -0.09 13.42 16.65
N TYR A 76 -0.72 12.31 17.02
CA TYR A 76 -0.07 11.10 17.52
C TYR A 76 0.11 10.02 16.45
N PHE A 77 -0.74 9.99 15.43
CA PHE A 77 -0.72 8.97 14.37
C PHE A 77 -0.62 9.62 12.99
N PHE A 78 0.09 8.97 12.06
CA PHE A 78 0.07 9.41 10.67
C PHE A 78 -1.25 9.04 9.99
N ALA A 79 -1.76 9.96 9.18
CA ALA A 79 -2.85 9.68 8.25
C ALA A 79 -2.48 8.55 7.27
N GLY A 80 -3.47 7.78 6.83
CA GLY A 80 -3.26 6.70 5.88
C GLY A 80 -4.55 6.06 5.38
N TYR A 81 -4.42 5.31 4.28
CA TYR A 81 -5.51 4.55 3.67
C TYR A 81 -5.86 3.29 4.47
N CYS A 82 -6.27 3.46 5.71
CA CYS A 82 -6.69 2.40 6.64
C CYS A 82 -8.17 2.56 7.03
N ARG A 83 -8.75 1.58 7.73
CA ARG A 83 -10.19 1.54 8.10
C ARG A 83 -10.68 2.82 8.82
N TYR A 84 -9.78 3.52 9.52
CA TYR A 84 -10.08 4.71 10.32
C TYR A 84 -9.20 5.92 9.97
N GLY A 85 -8.65 5.98 8.76
CA GLY A 85 -7.83 7.12 8.32
C GLY A 85 -6.47 7.29 9.02
N LEU A 86 -6.18 6.54 10.10
CA LEU A 86 -4.96 6.63 10.88
C LEU A 86 -4.20 5.29 10.92
N ARG A 87 -2.86 5.37 10.90
CA ARG A 87 -1.97 4.21 11.00
C ARG A 87 -2.02 3.58 12.40
N SER A 88 -1.58 2.33 12.50
CA SER A 88 -1.54 1.58 13.77
C SER A 88 -0.34 1.94 14.68
N LYS A 89 0.67 2.64 14.14
CA LYS A 89 1.89 3.02 14.86
C LYS A 89 1.86 4.51 15.16
N CYS A 90 2.23 4.90 16.38
CA CYS A 90 2.40 6.31 16.72
C CYS A 90 3.59 6.92 15.93
N LYS A 91 3.61 8.23 15.80
CA LYS A 91 4.65 8.95 15.05
C LYS A 91 6.06 8.66 15.55
N LYS A 92 6.25 8.54 16.88
CA LYS A 92 7.55 8.23 17.50
C LYS A 92 8.07 6.86 17.03
N CYS A 93 7.25 5.81 17.13
CA CYS A 93 7.62 4.47 16.67
C CYS A 93 7.81 4.40 15.15
N PHE A 94 7.05 5.19 14.39
CA PHE A 94 7.25 5.25 12.94
C PHE A 94 8.58 5.91 12.56
N GLN A 95 8.95 7.00 13.24
CA GLN A 95 10.22 7.69 13.03
C GLN A 95 11.43 6.84 13.45
N SER A 96 11.33 6.08 14.55
CA SER A 96 12.41 5.17 14.95
C SER A 96 12.60 4.05 13.93
N GLU A 97 11.53 3.39 13.48
CA GLU A 97 11.60 2.33 12.46
C GLU A 97 12.17 2.84 11.13
N THR A 98 11.76 4.03 10.69
CA THR A 98 12.26 4.60 9.43
C THR A 98 13.75 4.93 9.49
N LYS A 99 14.26 5.42 10.63
CA LYS A 99 15.70 5.60 10.86
C LYS A 99 16.45 4.27 10.76
N ILE A 100 15.95 3.22 11.45
CA ILE A 100 16.55 1.88 11.40
C ILE A 100 16.56 1.33 9.97
N ARG A 101 15.43 1.42 9.25
CA ARG A 101 15.36 0.94 7.86
C ARG A 101 16.37 1.61 6.96
N LYS A 102 16.55 2.93 7.07
CA LYS A 102 17.53 3.69 6.27
C LYS A 102 18.98 3.28 6.58
N THR A 103 19.28 2.85 7.81
CA THR A 103 20.63 2.40 8.17
C THR A 103 20.89 0.95 7.78
N THR A 104 19.86 0.11 7.60
CA THR A 104 20.07 -1.30 7.21
C THR A 104 20.77 -1.45 5.84
N PRO A 105 21.83 -2.29 5.73
CA PRO A 105 22.57 -2.47 4.48
C PRO A 105 21.70 -2.91 3.29
N LYS A 106 20.70 -3.76 3.56
CA LYS A 106 19.75 -4.27 2.56
C LYS A 106 18.89 -3.18 1.93
N TYR A 107 18.56 -2.12 2.66
CA TYR A 107 17.84 -0.97 2.12
C TYR A 107 18.72 -0.13 1.19
N LYS A 108 19.99 0.11 1.58
CA LYS A 108 20.96 0.83 0.75
C LYS A 108 21.24 0.11 -0.58
N GLN A 109 21.34 -1.22 -0.57
CA GLN A 109 21.57 -2.01 -1.77
C GLN A 109 20.38 -1.95 -2.74
N LYS A 110 19.14 -2.10 -2.26
CA LYS A 110 17.94 -1.96 -3.11
C LYS A 110 17.76 -0.57 -3.71
N HIS A 111 18.11 0.49 -2.97
CA HIS A 111 18.02 1.85 -3.49
C HIS A 111 19.06 2.14 -4.58
N LYS A 112 20.19 1.42 -4.60
CA LYS A 112 21.17 1.45 -5.70
C LYS A 112 20.72 0.65 -6.93
N GLU A 113 20.02 -0.46 -6.73
CA GLU A 113 19.63 -1.39 -7.82
C GLU A 113 18.39 -0.93 -8.61
N TYR A 114 17.46 -0.21 -7.97
CA TYR A 114 16.22 0.29 -8.61
C TYR A 114 16.04 1.81 -8.51
N GLY A 115 17.10 2.53 -8.10
CA GLY A 115 17.12 3.98 -8.02
C GLY A 115 17.11 4.57 -9.43
N LYS A 116 15.97 5.15 -9.81
CA LYS A 116 15.82 6.04 -10.95
C LYS A 116 16.44 7.39 -10.64
#